data_AF-A0A7W1YQH0-F1
#
_entry.id   AF-A0A7W1YQH0-F1
#
_cell.length_a   1.000
_cell.length_b   1.000
_cell.length_c   1.000
_cell.angle_alpha   90.00
_cell.angle_beta   90.00
_cell.angle_gamma   90.00
#
_symmetry.space_group_name_H-M   'P 1'
#
loop_
_entity.id
_entity.type
_entity.pdbx_description
1 polymer ?
#
loop_
_entity_poly.entity_id
_entity_poly.type
_entity_poly.pdbx_seq_one_letter_code
_entity_poly.pdbx_strand_id
1 'polypeptide(L)' 'MNSAAIPFLVVVVLCTLILYGSYRAFDSLQTRAEQGRGLRRWTAIALAGVVAVIALLTFWLCFSFSAGLLQALGLNLK' A
#
# COMPACT_ATOMS: atom_id res chain seq x y z
N MET A 1 12.50 7.54 -26.04
CA MET A 1 12.18 7.00 -24.70
C MET A 1 10.92 7.71 -24.23
N ASN A 2 9.80 7.01 -24.09
CA ASN A 2 8.50 7.62 -23.89
C ASN A 2 8.41 8.26 -22.49
N SER A 3 8.45 9.59 -22.42
CA SER A 3 8.40 10.38 -21.19
C SER A 3 7.16 10.09 -20.31
N ALA A 4 6.12 9.50 -20.88
CA ALA A 4 4.91 9.07 -20.18
C ALA A 4 5.08 7.78 -19.34
N ALA A 5 6.09 6.94 -19.63
CA ALA A 5 6.33 5.71 -18.87
C ALA A 5 7.07 5.96 -17.54
N ILE A 6 7.85 7.04 -17.47
CA ILE A 6 8.61 7.45 -16.29
C ILE A 6 7.69 7.74 -15.09
N PRO A 7 6.66 8.60 -15.18
CA PRO A 7 5.79 8.86 -14.04
C PRO A 7 5.03 7.61 -13.58
N PHE A 8 4.69 6.70 -14.51
CA PHE A 8 4.04 5.44 -14.16
C PHE A 8 4.95 4.52 -13.34
N LEU A 9 6.20 4.32 -13.79
CA LEU A 9 7.18 3.53 -13.03
C LEU A 9 7.46 4.15 -11.66
N VAL A 10 7.52 5.48 -11.56
CA VAL A 10 7.70 6.19 -10.29
C VAL A 10 6.52 5.92 -9.35
N VAL A 11 5.28 5.98 -9.85
CA VAL A 11 4.08 5.66 -9.05
C VAL A 11 4.12 4.21 -8.59
N VAL A 12 4.41 3.25 -9.47
CA VAL A 12 4.50 1.82 -9.12
C VAL A 12 5.53 1.59 -8.03
N VAL A 13 6.74 2.14 -8.16
CA VAL A 13 7.81 2.02 -7.15
C VAL A 13 7.38 2.65 -5.82
N LEU A 14 6.75 3.83 -5.84
CA LEU A 14 6.20 4.46 -4.63
C LEU A 14 5.16 3.57 -3.94
N CYS A 15 4.24 2.98 -4.70
CA CYS A 15 3.23 2.05 -4.16
C CYS A 15 3.90 0.83 -3.52
N THR A 16 4.90 0.24 -4.17
CA THR A 16 5.65 -0.89 -3.62
C THR A 16 6.37 -0.52 -2.32
N LEU A 17 7.01 0.64 -2.25
CA LEU A 17 7.68 1.11 -1.03
C LEU A 17 6.70 1.34 0.12
N ILE A 18 5.53 1.92 -0.16
CA ILE A 18 4.48 2.15 0.85
C ILE A 18 3.92 0.81 1.35
N LEU A 19 3.65 -0.14 0.46
CA LEU A 19 3.17 -1.48 0.81
C LEU A 19 4.21 -2.28 1.61
N TYR A 20 5.48 -2.20 1.22
CA TYR A 20 6.57 -2.84 1.95
C TYR A 20 6.76 -2.22 3.34
N GLY A 21 6.74 -0.90 3.44
CA GLY A 21 6.84 -0.18 4.70
C GLY A 21 5.68 -0.49 5.65
N SER A 22 4.46 -0.56 5.12
CA SER A 22 3.27 -0.93 5.89
C SER A 22 3.33 -2.39 6.36
N TYR A 23 3.79 -3.33 5.53
CA TYR A 23 4.03 -4.72 5.95
C TYR A 23 5.04 -4.81 7.10
N ARG A 24 6.20 -4.16 6.96
CA ARG A 24 7.24 -4.08 8.01
C ARG A 24 6.72 -3.46 9.30
N ALA A 25 5.93 -2.39 9.20
CA ALA A 25 5.33 -1.75 10.35
C ALA A 25 4.32 -2.66 11.05
N PHE A 26 3.52 -3.41 10.28
CA PHE A 26 2.56 -4.37 10.80
C PHE A 26 3.25 -5.53 11.53
N ASP A 27 4.30 -6.09 10.95
CA ASP A 27 5.12 -7.15 11.53
C ASP A 27 5.79 -6.71 12.85
N SER A 28 6.34 -5.48 12.87
CA SER A 28 6.88 -4.90 14.10
C SER A 28 5.81 -4.62 15.17
N LEU A 29 4.56 -4.33 14.77
CA LEU A 29 3.47 -4.10 15.71
C LEU A 29 2.90 -5.42 16.24
N GLN A 30 2.86 -6.47 15.42
CA GLN A 30 2.47 -7.82 15.85
C GLN A 30 3.42 -8.37 16.91
N THR A 31 4.73 -8.30 16.67
CA THR A 31 5.75 -8.71 17.66
C THR A 31 5.63 -7.93 18.98
N ARG A 32 5.34 -6.63 18.92
CA ARG A 32 5.07 -5.81 20.12
C ARG A 32 3.75 -6.16 20.80
N ALA A 33 2.73 -6.54 20.05
CA ALA A 33 1.43 -6.94 20.57
C ALA A 33 1.49 -8.30 21.29
N GLU A 34 2.33 -9.22 20.81
CA GLU A 34 2.58 -10.52 21.46
C GLU A 34 3.37 -10.36 22.76
N GLN A 35 4.35 -9.45 22.80
CA GLN A 35 5.14 -9.19 24.00
C GLN A 35 4.44 -8.26 25.01
N GLY A 36 3.45 -7.48 24.59
CA GLY A 36 2.72 -6.53 25.43
C GLY A 36 1.49 -7.11 26.14
N ARG A 37 1.28 -6.79 27.42
CA ARG A 37 0.03 -7.09 28.16
C ARG A 37 -0.88 -5.86 28.24
N GLY A 38 -2.20 -6.08 28.12
CA GLY A 38 -3.24 -5.06 28.36
C GLY A 38 -3.29 -3.94 27.31
N LEU A 39 -3.29 -2.68 27.76
CA LEU A 39 -3.52 -1.49 26.93
C LEU A 39 -2.48 -1.33 25.79
N ARG A 40 -1.23 -1.72 26.02
CA ARG A 40 -0.15 -1.67 25.02
C ARG A 40 -0.37 -2.62 23.84
N ARG A 41 -1.07 -3.74 24.05
CA ARG A 41 -1.47 -4.66 22.98
C ARG A 41 -2.56 -4.06 22.10
N TRP A 42 -3.57 -3.42 22.70
CA TRP A 42 -4.65 -2.77 21.97
C TRP A 42 -4.19 -1.57 21.14
N THR A 43 -3.26 -0.76 21.66
CA THR A 43 -2.66 0.34 20.89
C THR A 43 -1.88 -0.17 19.68
N ALA A 44 -1.13 -1.27 19.82
CA ALA A 44 -0.42 -1.89 18.69
C ALA A 44 -1.39 -2.43 17.62
N ILE A 45 -2.50 -3.05 18.03
CA ILE A 45 -3.54 -3.54 17.10
C ILE A 45 -4.23 -2.37 16.38
N ALA A 46 -4.56 -1.29 17.10
CA ALA A 46 -5.17 -0.11 16.49
C ALA A 46 -4.24 0.55 15.46
N LEU A 47 -2.96 0.69 15.78
CA LEU A 47 -1.92 1.17 14.85
C LEU A 47 -1.79 0.27 13.63
N ALA A 48 -1.81 -1.05 13.83
CA ALA A 48 -1.76 -2.02 12.74
C ALA A 48 -2.97 -1.84 11.80
N GLY A 49 -4.17 -1.68 12.36
CA GLY A 49 -5.39 -1.38 11.60
C GLY A 49 -5.28 -0.11 10.74
N VAL A 50 -4.75 0.98 11.29
CA VAL A 50 -4.52 2.23 10.53
C VAL A 50 -3.55 2.01 9.38
N VAL A 51 -2.44 1.30 9.63
CA VAL A 51 -1.45 0.97 8.60
C VAL A 51 -2.06 0.11 7.48
N ALA A 52 -2.93 -0.84 7.83
CA ALA A 52 -3.66 -1.65 6.84
C ALA A 52 -4.63 -0.82 5.99
N VAL A 53 -5.33 0.15 6.57
CA VAL A 53 -6.22 1.06 5.81
C VAL A 53 -5.41 1.91 4.83
N ILE A 54 -4.27 2.46 5.26
CA ILE A 54 -3.39 3.23 4.37
C ILE A 54 -2.87 2.36 3.23
N ALA A 55 -2.45 1.12 3.53
CA ALA A 55 -2.01 0.16 2.52
C ALA A 55 -3.13 -0.15 1.51
N LEU A 56 -4.35 -0.37 1.99
CA LEU A 56 -5.52 -0.67 1.15
C LEU A 56 -5.88 0.53 0.24
N LEU A 57 -5.90 1.75 0.78
CA LEU A 57 -6.16 2.96 0.00
C LEU A 57 -5.07 3.20 -1.04
N THR A 58 -3.80 3.01 -0.66
CA THR A 58 -2.66 3.13 -1.58
C THR A 58 -2.80 2.11 -2.70
N PHE A 59 -3.04 0.84 -2.37
CA PHE A 59 -3.28 -0.20 -3.36
C PHE A 59 -4.43 0.17 -4.31
N TRP A 60 -5.55 0.67 -3.80
CA TRP A 60 -6.71 1.03 -4.60
C TRP A 60 -6.43 2.20 -5.55
N LEU A 61 -5.68 3.21 -5.09
CA LEU A 61 -5.24 4.33 -5.93
C LEU A 61 -4.31 3.85 -7.04
N CYS A 62 -3.33 3.01 -6.72
CA CYS A 62 -2.40 2.46 -7.71
C CYS A 62 -3.09 1.53 -8.71
N PHE A 63 -4.06 0.74 -8.24
CA PHE A 63 -4.90 -0.10 -9.09
C PHE A 63 -5.78 0.74 -10.03
N SER A 64 -6.45 1.77 -9.50
CA SER A 64 -7.30 2.68 -10.30
C SER A 64 -6.47 3.44 -11.34
N PHE A 65 -5.26 3.86 -10.97
CA PHE A 65 -4.33 4.51 -11.88
C PHE A 65 -3.85 3.56 -12.99
N SER A 66 -3.56 2.30 -12.63
CA SER A 66 -3.18 1.26 -13.60
C SER A 66 -4.34 0.86 -14.52
N ALA A 67 -5.55 0.75 -13.99
CA ALA A 67 -6.77 0.45 -14.75
C ALA A 67 -7.13 1.61 -15.69
N GLY A 68 -7.05 2.85 -15.22
CA GLY A 68 -7.23 4.04 -16.05
C GLY A 68 -6.17 4.14 -17.15
N LEU A 69 -4.92 3.72 -16.87
CA LEU A 69 -3.86 3.65 -17.87
C LEU A 69 -4.14 2.58 -18.94
N LEU A 70 -4.59 1.38 -18.56
CA LEU A 70 -4.98 0.33 -19.50
C LEU A 70 -6.14 0.78 -20.40
N GLN A 71 -7.10 1.51 -19.83
CA GLN A 71 -8.21 2.10 -20.57
C GLN A 71 -7.74 3.22 -21.52
N ALA A 72 -6.82 4.08 -21.08
CA ALA A 72 -6.24 5.17 -21.87
C ALA A 72 -5.28 4.67 -22.97
N LEU A 73 -4.59 3.55 -22.76
CA LEU A 73 -3.72 2.89 -23.75
C LEU A 73 -4.51 2.11 -24.81
N GLY A 74 -5.85 2.15 -24.79
CA GLY A 74 -6.69 1.55 -25.84
C GLY A 74 -6.81 0.04 -25.74
N LEU A 75 -6.36 -0.58 -24.65
CA LEU A 75 -6.72 -1.97 -24.30
C LEU A 75 -8.15 -1.99 -23.76
N ASN A 76 -9.10 -1.52 -24.58
CA ASN A 76 -10.50 -1.90 -24.45
C ASN A 76 -10.55 -3.41 -24.68
N LEU A 77 -10.41 -4.19 -23.61
CA LEU A 77 -10.95 -5.54 -23.55
C LEU A 77 -12.45 -5.39 -23.75
N LYS A 78 -12.87 -5.46 -25.01
CA LYS A 78 -14.26 -5.62 -25.40
C LYS A 78 -14.69 -7.04 -25.08
#